data_AF-A0A443KQG5-F1
#
_entry.id   AF-A0A443KQG5-F1
#
_cell.length_a   1.000
_cell.length_b   1.000
_cell.length_c   1.000
_cell.angle_alpha   90.00
_cell.angle_beta   90.00
_cell.angle_gamma   90.00
#
_symmetry.space_group_name_H-M   'P 1'
#
loop_
_entity.id
_entity.type
_entity.pdbx_description
1 polymer ?
#
loop_
_entity_poly.entity_id
_entity_poly.type
_entity_poly.pdbx_seq_one_letter_code
_entity_poly.pdbx_strand_id
1 'polypeptide(L)'
;MTEILVALIFLIALTVALALALQGVRNRLLPSRPVTLTINGQRRIAGRSNEKLLDLLNGAGIPVPSGCAGQGTCGLCRVSDVTGTQGPLATETARLSPADLRAGVRLACQVTVRGDMALSVPEDVLGSASHECRVARVTSLTPLIREIVLALPEGAVFDFRAGNFVQVTAPAYRLAYADMDVPEEFRDEWDRLGLRALTAESGAPVSRAYSVASRPADQGFVVLNIRLATPPPGAPDAPPGVVSSWLFGLREGDSVEIAGPYGDFRVLDTDREMIFIGGGVGMAPLRAMIHEQLEQVGTARKISFWYGARSRAELFYTDEFEALAAKYPNFRWMPALSQPAREDDWQGETGFIHDVVFRRYLADHPAPEACEYYLCGPPLMIQAVYAMLADCGVDREDIHNDDFGI
;
A
#
# COMPACT_ATOMS: atom_id res chain seq x y z
N MET A 1 29.60 -34.34 24.77
CA MET A 1 28.61 -33.24 24.84
C MET A 1 29.20 -31.96 25.42
N THR A 2 29.93 -32.03 26.54
CA THR A 2 30.58 -30.87 27.19
C THR A 2 31.59 -30.16 26.29
N GLU A 3 32.45 -30.90 25.58
CA GLU A 3 33.44 -30.31 24.66
C GLU A 3 32.79 -29.54 23.49
N ILE A 4 31.71 -30.06 22.93
CA ILE A 4 30.94 -29.41 21.86
C ILE A 4 30.29 -28.13 22.38
N LEU A 5 29.71 -28.17 23.59
CA LEU A 5 29.10 -26.99 24.22
C LEU A 5 30.15 -25.90 24.51
N VAL A 6 31.32 -26.27 25.01
CA VAL A 6 32.42 -25.32 25.29
C VAL A 6 32.96 -24.70 24.00
N ALA A 7 33.14 -25.50 22.94
CA ALA A 7 33.56 -25.00 21.64
C ALA A 7 32.53 -24.03 21.02
N LEU A 8 31.23 -24.34 21.14
CA LEU A 8 30.15 -23.49 20.66
C LEU A 8 30.09 -22.16 21.42
N ILE A 9 30.18 -22.20 22.76
CA ILE A 9 30.21 -20.99 23.60
C ILE A 9 31.42 -20.13 23.25
N PHE A 10 32.60 -20.73 23.07
CA PHE A 10 33.80 -20.01 22.69
C PHE A 10 33.66 -19.33 21.33
N LEU A 11 33.09 -20.04 20.33
CA LEU A 11 32.84 -19.48 19.01
C LEU A 11 31.85 -18.30 19.06
N ILE A 12 30.75 -18.44 19.81
CA ILE A 12 29.77 -17.35 20.01
C ILE A 12 30.44 -16.17 20.71
N ALA A 13 31.22 -16.41 21.77
CA ALA A 13 31.91 -15.34 22.49
C ALA A 13 32.91 -14.61 21.59
N LEU A 14 33.67 -15.35 20.76
CA LEU A 14 34.62 -14.78 19.82
C LEU A 14 33.93 -13.93 18.74
N THR A 15 32.82 -14.42 18.16
CA THR A 15 32.07 -13.67 17.14
C THR A 15 31.41 -12.43 17.72
N VAL A 16 30.81 -12.52 18.91
CA VAL A 16 30.26 -11.36 19.63
C VAL A 16 31.36 -10.35 19.97
N ALA A 17 32.51 -10.81 20.49
CA ALA A 17 33.63 -9.93 20.80
C ALA A 17 34.18 -9.22 19.57
N LEU A 18 34.31 -9.93 18.44
CA LEU A 18 34.73 -9.34 17.17
C LEU A 18 33.70 -8.32 16.66
N ALA A 19 32.40 -8.64 16.73
CA ALA A 19 31.34 -7.72 16.33
C ALA A 19 31.34 -6.45 17.19
N LEU A 20 31.47 -6.58 18.51
CA LEU A 20 31.58 -5.45 19.43
C LEU A 20 32.84 -4.62 19.19
N ALA A 21 33.98 -5.27 18.92
CA ALA A 21 35.22 -4.57 18.58
C ALA A 21 35.09 -3.78 17.27
N LEU A 22 34.51 -4.38 16.22
CA LEU A 22 34.23 -3.72 14.95
C LEU A 22 33.24 -2.55 15.12
N GLN A 23 32.18 -2.73 15.91
CA GLN A 23 31.23 -1.67 16.25
C GLN A 23 31.94 -0.51 16.99
N GLY A 24 32.80 -0.84 17.95
CA GLY A 24 33.61 0.13 18.69
C GLY A 24 34.56 0.92 17.79
N VAL A 25 35.27 0.24 16.88
CA VAL A 25 36.14 0.87 15.87
C VAL A 25 35.32 1.77 14.94
N ARG A 26 34.18 1.30 14.44
CA ARG A 26 33.29 2.10 13.57
C ARG A 26 32.80 3.36 14.29
N ASN A 27 32.33 3.23 15.53
CA ASN A 27 31.85 4.37 16.32
C ASN A 27 32.95 5.40 16.61
N ARG A 28 34.21 4.94 16.71
CA ARG A 28 35.36 5.81 16.98
C ARG A 28 35.91 6.50 15.73
N LEU A 29 35.92 5.80 14.59
CA LEU A 29 36.44 6.31 13.31
C LEU A 29 35.41 7.09 12.50
N LEU A 30 34.11 6.75 12.64
CA LEU A 30 32.99 7.39 11.94
C LEU A 30 31.93 7.86 12.96
N PRO A 31 32.28 8.78 13.89
CA PRO A 31 31.31 9.28 14.85
C PRO A 31 30.16 9.98 14.14
N SER A 32 28.94 9.73 14.59
CA SER A 32 27.78 10.50 14.12
C SER A 32 27.92 11.95 14.56
N ARG A 33 27.89 12.86 13.59
CA ARG A 33 28.01 14.30 13.82
C ARG A 33 26.63 14.93 13.81
N PRO A 34 26.39 15.98 14.61
CA PRO A 34 25.19 16.76 14.46
C PRO A 34 25.15 17.37 13.06
N VAL A 35 23.98 17.30 12.43
CA VAL A 35 23.74 17.88 11.10
C VAL A 35 22.43 18.65 11.14
N THR A 36 22.32 19.65 10.27
CA THR A 36 21.11 20.44 10.08
C THR A 36 20.51 20.14 8.72
N LEU A 37 19.25 19.71 8.70
CA LEU A 37 18.45 19.59 7.50
C LEU A 37 17.63 20.88 7.31
N THR A 38 17.70 21.48 6.12
CA THR A 38 16.89 22.66 5.75
C THR A 38 15.84 22.23 4.74
N ILE A 39 14.57 22.35 5.10
CA ILE A 39 13.43 21.88 4.30
C ILE A 39 12.68 23.07 3.74
N ASN A 40 12.50 23.08 2.42
CA ASN A 40 11.84 24.14 1.65
C ASN A 40 12.39 25.55 1.97
N GLY A 41 13.68 25.63 2.33
CA GLY A 41 14.35 26.89 2.70
C GLY A 41 13.93 27.51 4.03
N GLN A 42 12.96 26.94 4.75
CA GLN A 42 12.34 27.56 5.93
C GLN A 42 12.53 26.72 7.20
N ARG A 43 12.11 25.45 7.18
CA ARG A 43 12.11 24.59 8.37
C ARG A 43 13.48 23.97 8.57
N ARG A 44 14.06 24.11 9.76
CA ARG A 44 15.34 23.48 10.12
C ARG A 44 15.13 22.36 11.12
N ILE A 45 15.73 21.21 10.85
CA ILE A 45 15.62 20.01 11.67
C ILE A 45 17.02 19.57 12.06
N ALA A 46 17.21 19.32 13.35
CA ALA A 46 18.44 18.73 13.86
C ALA A 46 18.41 17.21 13.61
N GLY A 47 19.50 16.68 13.08
CA GLY A 47 19.68 15.25 12.86
C GLY A 47 21.09 14.80 13.17
N ARG A 48 21.40 13.55 12.83
CA ARG A 48 22.76 12.99 12.95
C ARG A 48 23.22 12.42 11.61
N SER A 49 24.51 12.54 11.33
CA SER A 49 25.09 11.90 10.16
C SER A 49 25.04 10.36 10.29
N ASN A 50 25.00 9.68 9.15
CA ASN A 50 24.86 8.22 8.96
C ASN A 50 23.46 7.65 9.20
N GLU A 51 22.44 8.50 9.39
CA GLU A 51 21.03 8.10 9.43
C GLU A 51 20.38 8.18 8.03
N LYS A 52 19.29 7.44 7.84
CA LYS A 52 18.48 7.55 6.62
C LYS A 52 17.68 8.84 6.66
N LEU A 53 17.60 9.53 5.52
CA LEU A 53 16.86 10.77 5.42
C LEU A 53 15.36 10.57 5.77
N LEU A 54 14.76 9.46 5.35
CA LEU A 54 13.39 9.10 5.72
C LEU A 54 13.17 9.07 7.24
N ASP A 55 14.05 8.40 7.98
CA ASP A 55 13.91 8.23 9.43
C ASP A 55 14.02 9.57 10.16
N LEU A 56 14.94 10.44 9.70
CA LEU A 56 15.11 11.79 10.23
C LEU A 56 13.88 12.68 9.97
N LEU A 57 13.28 12.59 8.79
CA LEU A 57 12.07 13.35 8.45
C LEU A 57 10.88 12.88 9.30
N ASN A 58 10.64 11.57 9.33
CA ASN A 58 9.54 10.99 10.10
C ASN A 58 9.70 11.26 11.60
N GLY A 59 10.90 11.08 12.16
CA GLY A 59 11.20 11.35 13.56
C GLY A 59 11.04 12.83 13.97
N ALA A 60 11.09 13.74 13.01
CA ALA A 60 10.87 15.17 13.22
C ALA A 60 9.45 15.64 12.89
N GLY A 61 8.51 14.70 12.72
CA GLY A 61 7.11 14.98 12.43
C GLY A 61 6.87 15.48 11.01
N ILE A 62 7.67 15.01 10.04
CA ILE A 62 7.41 15.16 8.60
C ILE A 62 7.17 13.75 8.05
N PRO A 63 5.91 13.31 7.95
CA PRO A 63 5.59 11.91 7.68
C PRO A 63 5.71 11.60 6.18
N VAL A 64 6.94 11.51 5.68
CA VAL A 64 7.18 11.12 4.29
C VAL A 64 6.67 9.68 4.07
N PRO A 65 5.79 9.44 3.09
CA PRO A 65 5.15 8.14 2.93
C PRO A 65 6.15 7.05 2.52
N SER A 66 6.00 5.87 3.12
CA SER A 66 6.85 4.71 2.84
C SER A 66 6.07 3.39 2.91
N GLY A 67 5.70 2.84 1.75
CA GLY A 67 5.00 1.55 1.65
C GLY A 67 5.92 0.34 1.90
N CYS A 68 7.21 0.46 1.58
CA CYS A 68 8.18 -0.64 1.68
C CYS A 68 9.05 -0.62 2.94
N ALA A 69 8.75 0.21 3.95
CA ALA A 69 9.64 0.44 5.11
C ALA A 69 11.11 0.66 4.74
N GLY A 70 11.32 1.49 3.71
CA GLY A 70 12.64 1.92 3.31
C GLY A 70 13.51 0.89 2.57
N GLN A 71 12.94 -0.21 2.07
CA GLN A 71 13.64 -1.14 1.18
C GLN A 71 13.91 -0.56 -0.22
N GLY A 72 13.28 0.58 -0.57
CA GLY A 72 13.48 1.24 -1.87
C GLY A 72 12.69 0.62 -3.02
N THR A 73 11.63 -0.17 -2.73
CA THR A 73 10.84 -0.88 -3.75
C THR A 73 9.52 -0.21 -4.10
N CYS A 74 8.96 0.65 -3.24
CA CYS A 74 7.66 1.30 -3.51
C CYS A 74 7.74 2.64 -4.25
N GLY A 75 8.89 3.34 -4.20
CA GLY A 75 9.03 4.65 -4.86
C GLY A 75 8.23 5.82 -4.24
N LEU A 76 7.59 5.63 -3.07
CA LEU A 76 6.71 6.64 -2.45
C LEU A 76 7.45 7.76 -1.71
N CYS A 77 8.62 7.47 -1.12
CA CYS A 77 9.36 8.42 -0.26
C CYS A 77 10.11 9.51 -1.05
N ARG A 78 9.40 10.21 -1.94
CA ARG A 78 9.94 11.19 -2.88
C ARG A 78 10.28 12.50 -2.18
N VAL A 79 11.48 13.01 -2.45
CA VAL A 79 11.96 14.34 -2.07
C VAL A 79 12.74 14.92 -3.24
N SER A 80 12.82 16.24 -3.38
CA SER A 80 13.56 16.91 -4.46
C SER A 80 14.63 17.85 -3.92
N ASP A 81 15.44 18.41 -4.83
CA ASP A 81 16.47 19.42 -4.54
C ASP A 81 17.46 19.02 -3.43
N VAL A 82 17.74 17.72 -3.32
CA VAL A 82 18.55 17.15 -2.24
C VAL A 82 20.04 17.45 -2.45
N THR A 83 20.57 18.39 -1.69
CA THR A 83 21.99 18.78 -1.75
C THR A 83 22.92 17.71 -1.16
N GLY A 84 24.19 17.68 -1.57
CA GLY A 84 25.19 16.79 -0.96
C GLY A 84 25.09 15.32 -1.37
N THR A 85 24.32 15.03 -2.42
CA THR A 85 24.22 13.69 -3.04
C THR A 85 25.10 13.58 -4.29
N GLN A 86 25.62 12.39 -4.60
CA GLN A 86 26.53 12.15 -5.74
C GLN A 86 25.81 11.69 -7.02
N GLY A 87 24.49 11.92 -7.11
CA GLY A 87 23.64 11.43 -8.21
C GLY A 87 22.78 10.20 -7.84
N PRO A 88 21.88 9.76 -8.73
CA PRO A 88 20.89 8.71 -8.45
C PRO A 88 21.51 7.33 -8.16
N LEU A 89 20.92 6.62 -7.20
CA LEU A 89 21.26 5.24 -6.84
C LEU A 89 20.55 4.26 -7.77
N ALA A 90 21.07 3.03 -7.88
CA ALA A 90 20.45 1.96 -8.68
C ALA A 90 19.00 1.66 -8.24
N THR A 91 18.74 1.72 -6.93
CA THR A 91 17.40 1.56 -6.34
C THR A 91 16.45 2.67 -6.77
N GLU A 92 16.97 3.89 -6.99
CA GLU A 92 16.17 5.03 -7.47
C GLU A 92 15.90 4.91 -8.96
N THR A 93 16.89 4.54 -9.78
CA THR A 93 16.68 4.33 -11.23
C THR A 93 15.71 3.21 -11.57
N ALA A 94 15.51 2.26 -10.64
CA ALA A 94 14.54 1.19 -10.80
C ALA A 94 13.08 1.62 -10.54
N ARG A 95 12.86 2.78 -9.90
CA ARG A 95 11.53 3.21 -9.43
C ARG A 95 11.14 4.63 -9.85
N LEU A 96 12.11 5.48 -10.15
CA LEU A 96 11.89 6.84 -10.62
C LEU A 96 12.00 6.90 -12.13
N SER A 97 11.10 7.65 -12.76
CA SER A 97 11.15 7.86 -14.21
C SER A 97 12.38 8.68 -14.61
N PRO A 98 12.82 8.63 -15.88
CA PRO A 98 13.86 9.53 -16.37
C PRO A 98 13.52 11.02 -16.19
N ALA A 99 12.23 11.38 -16.21
CA ALA A 99 11.77 12.74 -15.95
C ALA A 99 11.97 13.12 -14.47
N ASP A 100 11.56 12.24 -13.54
CA ASP A 100 11.76 12.42 -12.09
C ASP A 100 13.24 12.63 -11.75
N LEU A 101 14.11 11.79 -12.31
CA LEU A 101 15.55 11.88 -12.06
C LEU A 101 16.16 13.18 -12.59
N ARG A 102 15.73 13.66 -13.76
CA ARG A 102 16.14 14.96 -14.31
C ARG A 102 15.64 16.13 -13.47
N ALA A 103 14.44 16.00 -12.90
CA ALA A 103 13.88 16.98 -11.97
C ALA A 103 14.53 16.92 -10.57
N GLY A 104 15.54 16.06 -10.36
CA GLY A 104 16.26 15.97 -9.09
C GLY A 104 15.50 15.23 -7.98
N VAL A 105 14.47 14.46 -8.33
CA VAL A 105 13.73 13.63 -7.37
C VAL A 105 14.61 12.48 -6.87
N ARG A 106 14.57 12.25 -5.56
CA ARG A 106 15.31 11.22 -4.82
C ARG A 106 14.36 10.44 -3.91
N LEU A 107 14.79 9.24 -3.51
CA LEU A 107 14.10 8.42 -2.51
C LEU A 107 14.72 8.64 -1.13
N ALA A 108 14.00 9.32 -0.23
CA ALA A 108 14.45 9.64 1.11
C ALA A 108 14.91 8.41 1.92
N CYS A 109 14.31 7.23 1.68
CA CYS A 109 14.74 6.02 2.36
C CYS A 109 16.11 5.48 1.91
N GLN A 110 16.54 5.84 0.71
CA GLN A 110 17.80 5.38 0.14
C GLN A 110 18.94 6.38 0.41
N VAL A 111 18.61 7.66 0.56
CA VAL A 111 19.58 8.72 0.90
C VAL A 111 20.06 8.58 2.35
N THR A 112 21.39 8.52 2.52
CA THR A 112 22.05 8.57 3.83
C THR A 112 22.61 9.97 4.07
N VAL A 113 22.28 10.57 5.20
CA VAL A 113 22.72 11.93 5.55
C VAL A 113 24.19 11.91 5.97
N ARG A 114 25.07 12.65 5.27
CA ARG A 114 26.51 12.72 5.57
C ARG A 114 26.97 14.05 6.19
N GLY A 115 26.17 15.09 6.04
CA GLY A 115 26.44 16.45 6.52
C GLY A 115 25.17 17.29 6.43
N ASP A 116 25.31 18.59 6.63
CA ASP A 116 24.21 19.55 6.44
C ASP A 116 23.67 19.45 5.01
N MET A 117 22.35 19.49 4.89
CA MET A 117 21.67 19.24 3.62
C MET A 117 20.39 20.07 3.53
N ALA A 118 20.15 20.65 2.37
CA ALA A 118 18.87 21.20 1.98
C ALA A 118 18.11 20.21 1.09
N LEU A 119 16.78 20.22 1.20
CA LEU A 119 15.87 19.45 0.38
C LEU A 119 14.51 20.12 0.28
N SER A 120 13.74 19.70 -0.72
CA SER A 120 12.34 20.06 -0.90
C SER A 120 11.45 18.85 -0.62
N VAL A 121 10.44 19.05 0.23
CA VAL A 121 9.38 18.09 0.53
C VAL A 121 8.07 18.67 -0.02
N PRO A 122 7.25 17.86 -0.73
CA PRO A 122 5.94 18.28 -1.20
C PRO A 122 5.06 18.90 -0.09
N GLU A 123 4.27 19.93 -0.43
CA GLU A 123 3.46 20.68 0.55
C GLU A 123 2.36 19.82 1.18
N ASP A 124 1.78 18.90 0.43
CA ASP A 124 0.82 17.89 0.92
C ASP A 124 1.42 17.02 2.03
N VAL A 125 2.69 16.61 1.87
CA VAL A 125 3.41 15.85 2.89
C VAL A 125 3.75 16.72 4.11
N LEU A 126 4.12 17.99 3.92
CA LEU A 126 4.39 18.91 5.03
C LEU A 126 3.13 19.30 5.81
N GLY A 127 1.99 19.39 5.13
CA GLY A 127 0.68 19.71 5.72
C GLY A 127 -0.04 18.50 6.29
N SER A 128 0.34 17.28 5.90
CA SER A 128 -0.24 16.06 6.43
C SER A 128 0.00 15.93 7.95
N ALA A 129 -1.07 15.60 8.67
CA ALA A 129 -1.04 15.45 10.12
C ALA A 129 -1.16 13.96 10.48
N SER A 130 -0.57 13.59 11.62
CA SER A 130 -0.85 12.31 12.26
C SER A 130 -2.10 12.45 13.13
N HIS A 131 -3.00 11.47 13.04
CA HIS A 131 -4.23 11.41 13.80
C HIS A 131 -4.32 10.07 14.52
N GLU A 132 -4.71 10.14 15.79
CA GLU A 132 -5.12 8.97 16.54
C GLU A 132 -6.62 8.73 16.31
N CYS A 133 -6.93 7.67 15.57
CA CYS A 133 -8.30 7.28 15.23
C CYS A 133 -8.77 6.15 16.15
N ARG A 134 -10.09 5.97 16.22
CA ARG A 134 -10.71 4.83 16.91
C ARG A 134 -11.30 3.86 15.89
N VAL A 135 -11.12 2.56 16.10
CA VAL A 135 -11.75 1.54 15.27
C VAL A 135 -13.26 1.56 15.54
N ALA A 136 -14.03 2.04 14.56
CA ALA A 136 -15.48 2.13 14.63
C ALA A 136 -16.14 0.79 14.28
N ARG A 137 -15.57 0.06 13.31
CA ARG A 137 -16.09 -1.23 12.85
C ARG A 137 -14.99 -2.07 12.22
N VAL A 138 -15.04 -3.38 12.43
CA VAL A 138 -14.21 -4.37 11.74
C VAL A 138 -15.13 -5.41 11.10
N THR A 139 -14.91 -5.71 9.82
CA THR A 139 -15.72 -6.70 9.10
C THR A 139 -14.82 -7.57 8.23
N SER A 140 -14.89 -8.88 8.38
CA SER A 140 -14.20 -9.80 7.47
C SER A 140 -15.01 -9.88 6.17
N LEU A 141 -14.43 -9.43 5.07
CA LEU A 141 -15.05 -9.40 3.75
C LEU A 141 -14.80 -10.71 2.99
N THR A 142 -13.62 -11.29 3.20
CA THR A 142 -13.19 -12.59 2.66
C THR A 142 -12.34 -13.29 3.72
N PRO A 143 -11.89 -14.55 3.50
CA PRO A 143 -11.00 -15.21 4.45
C PRO A 143 -9.72 -14.42 4.75
N LEU A 144 -9.21 -13.64 3.79
CA LEU A 144 -7.93 -12.92 3.91
C LEU A 144 -8.06 -11.40 3.73
N ILE A 145 -9.28 -10.85 3.64
CA ILE A 145 -9.51 -9.40 3.50
C ILE A 145 -10.48 -8.92 4.58
N ARG A 146 -10.12 -7.84 5.27
CA ARG A 146 -10.97 -7.14 6.23
C ARG A 146 -11.24 -5.71 5.80
N GLU A 147 -12.46 -5.25 6.04
CA GLU A 147 -12.80 -3.84 6.13
C GLU A 147 -12.52 -3.36 7.56
N ILE A 148 -11.76 -2.28 7.68
CA ILE A 148 -11.55 -1.57 8.95
C ILE A 148 -12.04 -0.15 8.75
N VAL A 149 -13.02 0.26 9.55
CA VAL A 149 -13.56 1.61 9.55
C VAL A 149 -13.00 2.34 10.76
N LEU A 150 -12.27 3.43 10.51
CA LEU A 150 -11.65 4.26 11.54
C LEU A 150 -12.45 5.56 11.69
N ALA A 151 -12.94 5.85 12.89
CA ALA A 151 -13.51 7.15 13.22
C ALA A 151 -12.38 8.16 13.41
N LEU A 152 -12.46 9.27 12.67
CA LEU A 152 -11.57 10.41 12.85
C LEU A 152 -11.90 11.13 14.17
N PRO A 153 -10.90 11.77 14.83
CA PRO A 153 -11.16 12.56 16.02
C PRO A 153 -12.06 13.77 15.71
N GLU A 154 -12.88 14.16 16.69
CA GLU A 154 -13.81 15.30 16.53
C GLU A 154 -13.07 16.58 16.11
N GLY A 155 -13.59 17.25 15.08
CA GLY A 155 -13.00 18.49 14.55
C GLY A 155 -11.76 18.28 13.67
N ALA A 156 -11.32 17.05 13.44
CA ALA A 156 -10.28 16.78 12.44
C ALA A 156 -10.82 17.09 11.04
N VAL A 157 -10.18 18.03 10.35
CA VAL A 157 -10.40 18.28 8.93
C VAL A 157 -9.48 17.36 8.16
N PHE A 158 -10.04 16.36 7.50
CA PHE A 158 -9.29 15.42 6.68
C PHE A 158 -9.87 15.46 5.27
N ASP A 159 -9.24 16.22 4.37
CA ASP A 159 -9.68 16.36 2.96
C ASP A 159 -9.25 15.13 2.16
N PHE A 160 -9.91 14.00 2.42
CA PHE A 160 -9.73 12.81 1.61
C PHE A 160 -10.36 12.99 0.24
N ARG A 161 -9.55 12.71 -0.79
CA ARG A 161 -10.01 12.56 -2.17
C ARG A 161 -9.95 11.10 -2.56
N ALA A 162 -10.81 10.70 -3.49
CA ALA A 162 -10.79 9.34 -3.98
C ALA A 162 -9.42 8.96 -4.56
N GLY A 163 -8.96 7.77 -4.18
CA GLY A 163 -7.65 7.22 -4.54
C GLY A 163 -6.47 7.77 -3.73
N ASN A 164 -6.72 8.60 -2.71
CA ASN A 164 -5.71 8.82 -1.66
C ASN A 164 -5.45 7.55 -0.84
N PHE A 165 -4.29 7.53 -0.18
CA PHE A 165 -3.93 6.54 0.82
C PHE A 165 -3.51 7.21 2.13
N VAL A 166 -3.50 6.42 3.20
CA VAL A 166 -2.94 6.80 4.51
C VAL A 166 -1.77 5.89 4.86
N GLN A 167 -0.87 6.41 5.68
CA GLN A 167 0.14 5.60 6.33
C GLN A 167 -0.38 5.18 7.70
N VAL A 168 -0.52 3.88 7.94
CA VAL A 168 -0.95 3.32 9.22
C VAL A 168 0.28 2.82 9.98
N THR A 169 0.38 3.17 11.26
CA THR A 169 1.49 2.76 12.13
C THR A 169 1.04 1.71 13.14
N ALA A 170 1.57 0.49 13.02
CA ALA A 170 1.45 -0.52 14.06
C ALA A 170 2.46 -0.21 15.18
N PRO A 171 2.07 -0.23 16.47
CA PRO A 171 3.00 -0.12 17.59
C PRO A 171 3.85 -1.40 17.74
N ALA A 172 4.70 -1.45 18.77
CA ALA A 172 5.30 -2.71 19.17
C ALA A 172 4.21 -3.65 19.72
N TYR A 173 4.18 -4.89 19.25
CA TYR A 173 3.15 -5.86 19.62
C TYR A 173 3.63 -7.30 19.43
N ARG A 174 2.89 -8.25 20.02
CA ARG A 174 2.97 -9.68 19.72
C ARG A 174 1.56 -10.25 19.67
N LEU A 175 1.23 -10.98 18.61
CA LEU A 175 -0.10 -11.50 18.33
C LEU A 175 -0.03 -12.92 17.77
N ALA A 176 -0.70 -13.86 18.43
CA ALA A 176 -0.95 -15.18 17.85
C ALA A 176 -2.20 -15.11 16.96
N TYR A 177 -2.13 -15.71 15.77
CA TYR A 177 -3.27 -15.75 14.86
C TYR A 177 -4.44 -16.56 15.42
N ALA A 178 -4.16 -17.48 16.35
CA ALA A 178 -5.18 -18.23 17.09
C ALA A 178 -6.13 -17.32 17.90
N ASP A 179 -5.68 -16.11 18.29
CA ASP A 179 -6.45 -15.16 19.10
C ASP A 179 -7.29 -14.18 18.24
N MET A 180 -7.15 -14.24 16.91
CA MET A 180 -7.89 -13.41 15.98
C MET A 180 -9.34 -13.87 15.89
N ASP A 181 -10.26 -12.91 15.86
CA ASP A 181 -11.69 -13.19 15.66
C ASP A 181 -11.95 -13.52 14.19
N VAL A 182 -12.27 -14.77 13.88
CA VAL A 182 -12.51 -15.27 12.52
C VAL A 182 -13.95 -15.80 12.45
N PRO A 183 -14.80 -15.22 11.56
CA PRO A 183 -16.15 -15.72 11.33
C PRO A 183 -16.19 -17.21 11.01
N GLU A 184 -17.23 -17.90 11.45
CA GLU A 184 -17.38 -19.35 11.31
C GLU A 184 -17.18 -19.82 9.85
N GLU A 185 -17.76 -19.09 8.90
CA GLU A 185 -17.65 -19.31 7.46
C GLU A 185 -16.22 -19.29 6.89
N PHE A 186 -15.27 -18.66 7.57
CA PHE A 186 -13.87 -18.59 7.13
C PHE A 186 -12.92 -19.48 7.93
N ARG A 187 -13.39 -20.16 8.98
CA ARG A 187 -12.53 -20.96 9.87
C ARG A 187 -11.89 -22.15 9.15
N ASP A 188 -12.66 -22.85 8.32
CA ASP A 188 -12.16 -24.01 7.58
C ASP A 188 -11.04 -23.64 6.59
N GLU A 189 -11.14 -22.47 5.95
CA GLU A 189 -10.09 -21.96 5.08
C GLU A 189 -8.84 -21.60 5.88
N TRP A 190 -9.00 -20.96 7.03
CA TRP A 190 -7.88 -20.62 7.92
C TRP A 190 -7.14 -21.86 8.44
N ASP A 191 -7.89 -22.91 8.80
CA ASP A 191 -7.33 -24.17 9.26
C ASP A 191 -6.59 -24.89 8.13
N ARG A 192 -7.17 -24.90 6.91
CA ARG A 192 -6.53 -25.48 5.72
C ARG A 192 -5.23 -24.76 5.35
N LEU A 193 -5.20 -23.45 5.50
CA LEU A 193 -4.03 -22.61 5.26
C LEU A 193 -3.02 -22.63 6.42
N GLY A 194 -3.33 -23.31 7.54
CA GLY A 194 -2.45 -23.41 8.70
C GLY A 194 -2.24 -22.08 9.43
N LEU A 195 -3.13 -21.10 9.24
CA LEU A 195 -2.91 -19.73 9.70
C LEU A 195 -2.92 -19.61 11.22
N ARG A 196 -3.68 -20.45 11.92
CA ARG A 196 -3.78 -20.41 13.39
C ARG A 196 -2.46 -20.69 14.11
N ALA A 197 -1.51 -21.36 13.43
CA ALA A 197 -0.20 -21.64 14.00
C ALA A 197 0.76 -20.44 13.93
N LEU A 198 0.42 -19.39 13.19
CA LEU A 198 1.29 -18.25 12.97
C LEU A 198 1.27 -17.28 14.16
N THR A 199 2.41 -16.62 14.37
CA THR A 199 2.56 -15.52 15.31
C THR A 199 3.26 -14.37 14.59
N ALA A 200 2.73 -13.16 14.76
CA ALA A 200 3.33 -11.93 14.27
C ALA A 200 3.78 -11.07 15.45
N GLU A 201 4.95 -10.46 15.33
CA GLU A 201 5.48 -9.57 16.35
C GLU A 201 6.33 -8.45 15.73
N SER A 202 6.40 -7.34 16.45
CA SER A 202 7.32 -6.24 16.16
C SER A 202 7.83 -5.64 17.46
N GLY A 203 9.15 -5.48 17.56
CA GLY A 203 9.79 -4.82 18.70
C GLY A 203 9.79 -3.28 18.61
N ALA A 204 9.32 -2.71 17.50
CA ALA A 204 9.29 -1.27 17.26
C ALA A 204 8.06 -0.87 16.41
N PRO A 205 7.67 0.41 16.38
CA PRO A 205 6.63 0.87 15.49
C PRO A 205 6.98 0.65 14.02
N VAL A 206 6.01 0.21 13.22
CA VAL A 206 6.18 -0.06 11.79
C VAL A 206 5.00 0.52 11.02
N SER A 207 5.30 1.35 10.03
CA SER A 207 4.28 2.00 9.21
C SER A 207 4.15 1.38 7.82
N ARG A 208 2.93 1.31 7.28
CA ARG A 208 2.63 0.88 5.90
C ARG A 208 1.53 1.74 5.29
N ALA A 209 1.58 1.90 3.97
CA ALA A 209 0.55 2.59 3.21
C ALA A 209 -0.66 1.68 2.98
N TYR A 210 -1.86 2.25 3.11
CA TYR A 210 -3.14 1.62 2.80
C TYR A 210 -4.06 2.61 2.10
N SER A 211 -4.52 2.24 0.89
CA SER A 211 -5.43 3.08 0.11
C SER A 211 -6.80 3.16 0.75
N VAL A 212 -7.40 4.34 0.66
CA VAL A 212 -8.68 4.66 1.27
C VAL A 212 -9.79 4.16 0.36
N ALA A 213 -10.72 3.43 0.96
CA ALA A 213 -11.91 2.89 0.30
C ALA A 213 -13.17 3.73 0.57
N SER A 214 -13.07 4.83 1.33
CA SER A 214 -14.21 5.67 1.73
C SER A 214 -15.00 6.18 0.53
N ARG A 215 -16.33 6.19 0.68
CA ARG A 215 -17.29 6.80 -0.24
C ARG A 215 -17.60 8.24 0.20
N PRO A 216 -18.26 9.05 -0.65
CA PRO A 216 -18.77 10.36 -0.26
C PRO A 216 -19.68 10.33 0.99
N ALA A 217 -20.37 9.20 1.23
CA ALA A 217 -21.23 9.01 2.40
C ALA A 217 -20.47 8.69 3.71
N ASP A 218 -19.20 8.31 3.64
CA ASP A 218 -18.42 7.86 4.80
C ASP A 218 -17.72 9.05 5.51
N GLN A 219 -18.34 10.24 5.50
CA GLN A 219 -17.77 11.44 6.12
C GLN A 219 -17.49 11.23 7.61
N GLY A 220 -16.30 11.66 8.06
CA GLY A 220 -15.82 11.43 9.42
C GLY A 220 -15.18 10.04 9.63
N PHE A 221 -15.16 9.18 8.61
CA PHE A 221 -14.57 7.85 8.68
C PHE A 221 -13.54 7.59 7.58
N VAL A 222 -12.53 6.80 7.92
CA VAL A 222 -11.57 6.22 6.96
C VAL A 222 -11.85 4.74 6.84
N VAL A 223 -12.26 4.31 5.65
CA VAL A 223 -12.51 2.90 5.33
C VAL A 223 -11.28 2.32 4.66
N LEU A 224 -10.76 1.21 5.17
CA LEU A 224 -9.59 0.52 4.61
C LEU A 224 -9.93 -0.93 4.28
N ASN A 225 -9.43 -1.45 3.15
CA ASN A 225 -9.45 -2.88 2.86
C ASN A 225 -8.06 -3.47 3.05
N ILE A 226 -7.92 -4.32 4.07
CA ILE A 226 -6.63 -4.87 4.48
C ILE A 226 -6.55 -6.32 4.03
N ARG A 227 -5.49 -6.68 3.29
CA ARG A 227 -5.16 -8.07 2.99
C ARG A 227 -4.19 -8.60 4.02
N LEU A 228 -4.49 -9.76 4.60
CA LEU A 228 -3.55 -10.46 5.47
C LEU A 228 -2.36 -10.96 4.63
N ALA A 229 -1.16 -10.49 4.98
CA ALA A 229 0.07 -10.92 4.29
C ALA A 229 0.61 -12.17 4.98
N THR A 230 0.23 -13.33 4.47
CA THR A 230 0.71 -14.63 4.93
C THR A 230 2.13 -14.89 4.41
N PRO A 231 2.88 -15.83 5.00
CA PRO A 231 4.15 -16.29 4.43
C PRO A 231 3.96 -16.68 2.95
N PRO A 232 4.88 -16.28 2.04
CA PRO A 232 4.77 -16.61 0.62
C PRO A 232 4.77 -18.13 0.41
N PRO A 233 4.04 -18.67 -0.57
CA PRO A 233 4.05 -20.13 -0.84
C PRO A 233 5.45 -20.70 -1.12
N GLY A 234 6.35 -19.91 -1.71
CA GLY A 234 7.74 -20.29 -1.96
C GLY A 234 8.69 -20.11 -0.76
N ALA A 235 8.20 -19.56 0.35
CA ALA A 235 8.96 -19.31 1.57
C ALA A 235 8.06 -19.46 2.81
N PRO A 236 7.56 -20.68 3.10
CA PRO A 236 6.57 -20.91 4.16
C PRO A 236 7.10 -20.59 5.57
N ASP A 237 8.41 -20.67 5.77
CA ASP A 237 9.07 -20.35 7.05
C ASP A 237 9.33 -18.84 7.24
N ALA A 238 9.02 -18.01 6.23
CA ALA A 238 9.15 -16.56 6.36
C ALA A 238 8.16 -16.01 7.39
N PRO A 239 8.51 -14.95 8.12
CA PRO A 239 7.59 -14.34 9.06
C PRO A 239 6.36 -13.76 8.35
N PRO A 240 5.18 -13.78 8.99
CA PRO A 240 3.99 -13.10 8.46
C PRO A 240 4.20 -11.58 8.41
N GLY A 241 3.37 -10.90 7.62
CA GLY A 241 3.46 -9.45 7.45
C GLY A 241 3.10 -8.69 8.72
N VAL A 242 4.00 -7.81 9.18
CA VAL A 242 3.88 -7.13 10.48
C VAL A 242 2.62 -6.26 10.60
N VAL A 243 2.38 -5.31 9.69
CA VAL A 243 1.28 -4.34 9.87
C VAL A 243 -0.08 -4.96 9.53
N SER A 244 -0.16 -5.79 8.49
CA SER A 244 -1.42 -6.48 8.14
C SER A 244 -1.86 -7.47 9.22
N SER A 245 -0.92 -8.17 9.87
CA SER A 245 -1.24 -9.04 11.02
C SER A 245 -1.82 -8.24 12.19
N TRP A 246 -1.19 -7.11 12.54
CA TRP A 246 -1.68 -6.25 13.62
C TRP A 246 -3.07 -5.72 13.32
N LEU A 247 -3.31 -5.22 12.10
CA LEU A 247 -4.61 -4.75 11.64
C LEU A 247 -5.68 -5.85 11.69
N PHE A 248 -5.33 -7.09 11.35
CA PHE A 248 -6.23 -8.25 11.49
C PHE A 248 -6.52 -8.62 12.95
N GLY A 249 -5.70 -8.19 13.90
CA GLY A 249 -5.93 -8.40 15.33
C GLY A 249 -6.85 -7.34 15.97
N LEU A 250 -7.12 -6.23 15.28
CA LEU A 250 -7.89 -5.12 15.84
C LEU A 250 -9.35 -5.47 16.10
N ARG A 251 -9.90 -4.84 17.13
CA ARG A 251 -11.30 -4.90 17.55
C ARG A 251 -11.88 -3.49 17.61
N GLU A 252 -13.21 -3.41 17.63
CA GLU A 252 -13.91 -2.14 17.83
C GLU A 252 -13.45 -1.47 19.14
N GLY A 253 -13.21 -0.16 19.08
CA GLY A 253 -12.70 0.65 20.18
C GLY A 253 -11.17 0.77 20.25
N ASP A 254 -10.42 -0.06 19.53
CA ASP A 254 -8.95 0.03 19.50
C ASP A 254 -8.47 1.37 18.90
N SER A 255 -7.24 1.75 19.25
CA SER A 255 -6.58 2.96 18.74
C SER A 255 -5.69 2.65 17.55
N VAL A 256 -5.77 3.48 16.51
CA VAL A 256 -4.94 3.37 15.29
C VAL A 256 -4.37 4.74 14.95
N GLU A 257 -3.05 4.84 14.87
CA GLU A 257 -2.39 6.03 14.35
C GLU A 257 -2.31 5.97 12.82
N ILE A 258 -2.85 7.01 12.17
CA ILE A 258 -2.74 7.22 10.73
C ILE A 258 -2.08 8.57 10.43
N ALA A 259 -1.35 8.66 9.33
CA ALA A 259 -0.86 9.91 8.76
C ALA A 259 -1.31 10.04 7.30
N GLY A 260 -1.60 11.25 6.85
CA GLY A 260 -2.05 11.51 5.47
C GLY A 260 -2.98 12.74 5.40
N PRO A 261 -3.76 12.89 4.31
CA PRO A 261 -3.83 11.97 3.16
C PRO A 261 -2.62 12.11 2.24
N TYR A 262 -2.31 11.06 1.48
CA TYR A 262 -1.26 11.06 0.46
C TYR A 262 -1.77 10.54 -0.88
N GLY A 263 -0.98 10.78 -1.93
CA GLY A 263 -1.16 10.18 -3.25
C GLY A 263 -1.95 11.06 -4.20
N ASP A 264 -1.68 10.90 -5.49
CA ASP A 264 -2.32 11.63 -6.58
C ASP A 264 -3.01 10.70 -7.57
N PHE A 265 -3.29 9.45 -7.16
CA PHE A 265 -4.06 8.51 -7.96
C PHE A 265 -5.52 8.94 -7.95
N ARG A 266 -5.91 9.73 -8.93
CA ARG A 266 -7.27 10.29 -9.04
C ARG A 266 -7.77 10.18 -10.47
N VAL A 267 -9.08 10.26 -10.61
CA VAL A 267 -9.71 10.43 -11.92
C VAL A 267 -9.34 11.79 -12.50
N LEU A 268 -8.93 11.81 -13.76
CA LEU A 268 -8.64 13.04 -14.48
C LEU A 268 -9.93 13.76 -14.88
N ASP A 269 -9.87 15.09 -14.88
CA ASP A 269 -10.97 15.97 -15.31
C ASP A 269 -11.00 16.08 -16.83
N THR A 270 -11.55 15.05 -17.48
CA THR A 270 -11.75 14.95 -18.93
C THR A 270 -13.12 14.34 -19.23
N ASP A 271 -13.48 14.25 -20.52
CA ASP A 271 -14.71 13.59 -20.99
C ASP A 271 -14.48 12.14 -21.48
N ARG A 272 -13.28 11.58 -21.29
CA ARG A 272 -12.93 10.24 -21.82
C ARG A 272 -13.64 9.12 -21.09
N GLU A 273 -13.87 7.98 -21.74
CA GLU A 273 -14.41 6.80 -21.08
C GLU A 273 -13.46 6.29 -19.97
N MET A 274 -14.00 5.88 -18.83
CA MET A 274 -13.23 5.37 -17.70
C MET A 274 -13.33 3.85 -17.58
N ILE A 275 -12.17 3.18 -17.57
CA ILE A 275 -12.07 1.73 -17.43
C ILE A 275 -11.24 1.40 -16.18
N PHE A 276 -11.94 0.98 -15.13
CA PHE A 276 -11.33 0.54 -13.88
C PHE A 276 -11.04 -0.97 -13.96
N ILE A 277 -9.82 -1.38 -13.63
CA ILE A 277 -9.42 -2.80 -13.61
C ILE A 277 -8.76 -3.12 -12.27
N GLY A 278 -9.42 -3.96 -11.48
CA GLY A 278 -9.05 -4.24 -10.09
C GLY A 278 -8.81 -5.72 -9.79
N GLY A 279 -8.07 -5.98 -8.71
CA GLY A 279 -7.96 -7.30 -8.12
C GLY A 279 -7.52 -7.27 -6.66
N GLY A 280 -8.08 -8.17 -5.85
CA GLY A 280 -7.82 -8.23 -4.41
C GLY A 280 -8.11 -6.89 -3.71
N VAL A 281 -7.21 -6.45 -2.83
CA VAL A 281 -7.38 -5.15 -2.12
C VAL A 281 -7.23 -3.92 -3.01
N GLY A 282 -6.88 -4.08 -4.29
CA GLY A 282 -7.02 -3.01 -5.27
C GLY A 282 -8.46 -2.52 -5.45
N MET A 283 -9.44 -3.23 -4.88
CA MET A 283 -10.80 -2.74 -4.71
C MET A 283 -10.86 -1.36 -4.02
N ALA A 284 -10.04 -1.12 -2.99
CA ALA A 284 -10.16 0.07 -2.14
C ALA A 284 -10.12 1.40 -2.91
N PRO A 285 -9.03 1.75 -3.63
CA PRO A 285 -8.97 3.04 -4.31
C PRO A 285 -9.95 3.13 -5.50
N LEU A 286 -10.20 2.01 -6.18
CA LEU A 286 -11.13 1.97 -7.33
C LEU A 286 -12.57 2.18 -6.87
N ARG A 287 -12.98 1.56 -5.76
CA ARG A 287 -14.27 1.79 -5.12
C ARG A 287 -14.47 3.26 -4.77
N ALA A 288 -13.49 3.88 -4.11
CA ALA A 288 -13.57 5.29 -3.73
C ALA A 288 -13.78 6.19 -4.96
N MET A 289 -13.02 5.96 -6.05
CA MET A 289 -13.13 6.74 -7.28
C MET A 289 -14.46 6.53 -7.99
N ILE A 290 -14.94 5.29 -8.09
CA ILE A 290 -16.22 4.99 -8.74
C ILE A 290 -17.38 5.67 -7.99
N HIS A 291 -17.38 5.60 -6.66
CA HIS A 291 -18.40 6.29 -5.85
C HIS A 291 -18.31 7.81 -5.96
N GLU A 292 -17.11 8.39 -5.92
CA GLU A 292 -16.93 9.83 -6.13
C GLU A 292 -17.50 10.27 -7.49
N GLN A 293 -17.14 9.57 -8.57
CA GLN A 293 -17.58 9.92 -9.91
C GLN A 293 -19.10 9.78 -10.11
N LEU A 294 -19.71 8.72 -9.58
CA LEU A 294 -21.14 8.46 -9.75
C LEU A 294 -22.02 9.28 -8.80
N GLU A 295 -21.61 9.45 -7.55
CA GLU A 295 -22.48 9.97 -6.49
C GLU A 295 -22.19 11.43 -6.12
N GLN A 296 -20.94 11.86 -6.20
CA GLN A 296 -20.54 13.23 -5.85
C GLN A 296 -20.39 14.13 -7.07
N VAL A 297 -19.67 13.66 -8.10
CA VAL A 297 -19.52 14.40 -9.37
C VAL A 297 -20.78 14.27 -10.22
N GLY A 298 -21.42 13.10 -10.22
CA GLY A 298 -22.60 12.84 -11.06
C GLY A 298 -22.26 12.79 -12.55
N THR A 299 -21.10 12.23 -12.89
CA THR A 299 -20.60 12.23 -14.27
C THR A 299 -21.50 11.44 -15.23
N ALA A 300 -21.61 11.93 -16.47
CA ALA A 300 -22.27 11.22 -17.57
C ALA A 300 -21.30 10.35 -18.39
N ARG A 301 -19.99 10.42 -18.09
CA ARG A 301 -18.96 9.59 -18.74
C ARG A 301 -19.32 8.12 -18.59
N LYS A 302 -18.99 7.31 -19.59
CA LYS A 302 -19.13 5.86 -19.51
C LYS A 302 -18.07 5.32 -18.55
N ILE A 303 -18.50 4.45 -17.65
CA ILE A 303 -17.65 3.84 -16.63
C ILE A 303 -17.84 2.33 -16.67
N SER A 304 -16.74 1.59 -16.68
CA SER A 304 -16.78 0.14 -16.45
C SER A 304 -15.77 -0.28 -15.40
N PHE A 305 -16.17 -1.22 -14.54
CA PHE A 305 -15.31 -1.78 -13.51
C PHE A 305 -15.19 -3.30 -13.68
N TRP A 306 -13.96 -3.73 -13.96
CA TRP A 306 -13.56 -5.11 -14.22
C TRP A 306 -12.76 -5.61 -13.02
N TYR A 307 -13.28 -6.59 -12.29
CA TYR A 307 -12.64 -7.05 -11.06
C TYR A 307 -12.36 -8.55 -11.07
N GLY A 308 -11.08 -8.89 -10.88
CA GLY A 308 -10.61 -10.26 -10.81
C GLY A 308 -10.52 -10.77 -9.37
N ALA A 309 -11.14 -11.92 -9.11
CA ALA A 309 -10.94 -12.70 -7.88
C ALA A 309 -10.57 -14.16 -8.23
N ARG A 310 -10.08 -14.91 -7.24
CA ARG A 310 -9.76 -16.33 -7.42
C ARG A 310 -11.04 -17.16 -7.46
N SER A 311 -11.86 -17.04 -6.43
CA SER A 311 -13.13 -17.76 -6.26
C SER A 311 -14.23 -16.81 -5.77
N ARG A 312 -15.47 -17.30 -5.66
CA ARG A 312 -16.60 -16.49 -5.20
C ARG A 312 -16.40 -15.94 -3.78
N ALA A 313 -15.77 -16.71 -2.91
CA ALA A 313 -15.45 -16.32 -1.53
C ALA A 313 -14.46 -15.14 -1.42
N GLU A 314 -13.79 -14.77 -2.53
CA GLU A 314 -12.89 -13.62 -2.59
C GLU A 314 -13.51 -12.38 -3.26
N LEU A 315 -14.77 -12.47 -3.72
CA LEU A 315 -15.55 -11.33 -4.17
C LEU A 315 -16.22 -10.65 -2.97
N PHE A 316 -16.12 -9.33 -2.91
CA PHE A 316 -16.75 -8.53 -1.85
C PHE A 316 -17.22 -7.20 -2.43
N TYR A 317 -18.15 -6.55 -1.72
CA TYR A 317 -18.95 -5.41 -2.21
C TYR A 317 -19.75 -5.68 -3.49
N THR A 318 -19.98 -6.95 -3.84
CA THR A 318 -20.74 -7.34 -5.04
C THR A 318 -22.12 -6.69 -5.06
N ASP A 319 -22.89 -6.81 -3.97
CA ASP A 319 -24.23 -6.22 -3.87
C ASP A 319 -24.21 -4.69 -4.03
N GLU A 320 -23.14 -4.03 -3.56
CA GLU A 320 -22.98 -2.59 -3.71
C GLU A 320 -22.75 -2.19 -5.17
N PHE A 321 -21.84 -2.86 -5.89
CA PHE A 321 -21.59 -2.56 -7.30
C PHE A 321 -22.74 -2.99 -8.21
N GLU A 322 -23.47 -4.06 -7.88
CA GLU A 322 -24.71 -4.44 -8.56
C GLU A 322 -25.79 -3.35 -8.39
N ALA A 323 -25.95 -2.80 -7.18
CA ALA A 323 -26.86 -1.69 -6.93
C ALA A 323 -26.45 -0.41 -7.69
N LEU A 324 -25.15 -0.10 -7.75
CA LEU A 324 -24.64 1.00 -8.58
C LEU A 324 -24.96 0.78 -10.06
N ALA A 325 -24.71 -0.42 -10.60
CA ALA A 325 -24.96 -0.74 -12.00
C ALA A 325 -26.46 -0.70 -12.36
N ALA A 326 -27.34 -1.06 -11.41
CA ALA A 326 -28.78 -0.92 -11.57
C ALA A 326 -29.24 0.55 -11.53
N LYS A 327 -28.59 1.39 -10.72
CA LYS A 327 -28.94 2.80 -10.51
C LYS A 327 -28.41 3.71 -11.63
N TYR A 328 -27.20 3.47 -12.13
CA TYR A 328 -26.49 4.35 -13.05
C TYR A 328 -26.33 3.68 -14.43
N PRO A 329 -27.06 4.13 -15.48
CA PRO A 329 -27.04 3.47 -16.78
C PRO A 329 -25.70 3.61 -17.52
N ASN A 330 -24.85 4.56 -17.11
CA ASN A 330 -23.50 4.75 -17.63
C ASN A 330 -22.44 3.92 -16.89
N PHE A 331 -22.79 3.15 -15.86
CA PHE A 331 -21.88 2.29 -15.11
C PHE A 331 -22.10 0.81 -15.41
N ARG A 332 -21.01 0.06 -15.58
CA ARG A 332 -21.02 -1.40 -15.74
C ARG A 332 -20.10 -2.08 -14.74
N TRP A 333 -20.63 -3.06 -14.02
CA TRP A 333 -19.87 -3.95 -13.13
C TRP A 333 -19.63 -5.31 -13.79
N MET A 334 -18.37 -5.79 -13.80
CA MET A 334 -17.95 -7.03 -14.45
C MET A 334 -16.94 -7.81 -13.59
N PRO A 335 -17.40 -8.63 -12.63
CA PRO A 335 -16.53 -9.55 -11.90
C PRO A 335 -16.13 -10.76 -12.75
N ALA A 336 -14.91 -11.27 -12.55
CA ALA A 336 -14.43 -12.51 -13.13
C ALA A 336 -13.69 -13.38 -12.11
N LEU A 337 -13.88 -14.70 -12.22
CA LEU A 337 -13.21 -15.69 -11.36
C LEU A 337 -12.15 -16.47 -12.15
N SER A 338 -10.90 -16.45 -11.68
CA SER A 338 -9.81 -17.20 -12.33
C SER A 338 -9.87 -18.70 -12.02
N GLN A 339 -10.39 -19.09 -10.86
CA GLN A 339 -10.51 -20.47 -10.39
C GLN A 339 -11.83 -20.65 -9.61
N PRO A 340 -12.99 -20.55 -10.26
CA PRO A 340 -14.27 -20.80 -9.59
C PRO A 340 -14.30 -22.22 -9.02
N ALA A 341 -14.68 -22.36 -7.75
CA ALA A 341 -14.90 -23.67 -7.16
C ALA A 341 -16.15 -24.31 -7.77
N ARG A 342 -16.22 -25.66 -7.77
CA ARG A 342 -17.40 -26.34 -8.32
C ARG A 342 -18.68 -26.00 -7.55
N GLU A 343 -18.54 -25.76 -6.25
CA GLU A 343 -19.60 -25.33 -5.35
C GLU A 343 -20.02 -23.85 -5.51
N ASP A 344 -19.28 -23.03 -6.26
CA ASP A 344 -19.58 -21.59 -6.40
C ASP A 344 -20.82 -21.30 -7.28
N ASP A 345 -21.28 -22.30 -8.06
CA ASP A 345 -22.31 -22.20 -9.10
C ASP A 345 -22.15 -20.91 -9.95
N TRP A 346 -20.90 -20.62 -10.32
CA TRP A 346 -20.55 -19.37 -10.98
C TRP A 346 -20.96 -19.38 -12.45
N GLN A 347 -21.92 -18.54 -12.80
CA GLN A 347 -22.42 -18.34 -14.16
C GLN A 347 -21.81 -17.12 -14.87
N GLY A 348 -20.91 -16.39 -14.18
CA GLY A 348 -20.26 -15.18 -14.70
C GLY A 348 -19.01 -15.47 -15.52
N GLU A 349 -18.18 -14.44 -15.72
CA GLU A 349 -16.94 -14.57 -16.48
C GLU A 349 -15.88 -15.40 -15.75
N THR A 350 -15.13 -16.19 -16.50
CA THR A 350 -14.02 -16.99 -15.99
C THR A 350 -12.71 -16.64 -16.70
N GLY A 351 -11.61 -16.84 -15.98
CA GLY A 351 -10.26 -16.51 -16.45
C GLY A 351 -9.65 -15.31 -15.74
N PHE A 352 -8.47 -14.88 -16.20
CA PHE A 352 -7.82 -13.69 -15.66
C PHE A 352 -8.50 -12.42 -16.17
N ILE A 353 -8.54 -11.39 -15.32
CA ILE A 353 -9.35 -10.20 -15.60
C ILE A 353 -8.90 -9.44 -16.85
N HIS A 354 -7.59 -9.45 -17.17
CA HIS A 354 -7.05 -8.82 -18.38
C HIS A 354 -7.56 -9.50 -19.66
N ASP A 355 -7.65 -10.83 -19.68
CA ASP A 355 -8.21 -11.59 -20.80
C ASP A 355 -9.73 -11.34 -20.94
N VAL A 356 -10.42 -11.26 -19.79
CA VAL A 356 -11.87 -11.02 -19.77
C VAL A 356 -12.21 -9.64 -20.29
N VAL A 357 -11.56 -8.57 -19.81
CA VAL A 357 -11.80 -7.21 -20.31
C VAL A 357 -11.46 -7.08 -21.79
N PHE A 358 -10.38 -7.74 -22.24
CA PHE A 358 -10.05 -7.77 -23.66
C PHE A 358 -11.15 -8.44 -24.48
N ARG A 359 -11.46 -9.71 -24.19
CA ARG A 359 -12.43 -10.52 -24.95
C ARG A 359 -13.85 -9.97 -24.90
N ARG A 360 -14.27 -9.37 -23.80
CA ARG A 360 -15.65 -8.90 -23.59
C ARG A 360 -15.87 -7.45 -23.96
N TYR A 361 -14.79 -6.69 -24.18
CA TYR A 361 -14.92 -5.27 -24.36
C TYR A 361 -13.88 -4.65 -25.30
N LEU A 362 -12.60 -4.76 -24.98
CA LEU A 362 -11.57 -3.99 -25.72
C LEU A 362 -11.34 -4.52 -27.13
N ALA A 363 -11.51 -5.81 -27.39
CA ALA A 363 -11.31 -6.40 -28.72
C ALA A 363 -12.23 -5.81 -29.81
N ASP A 364 -13.44 -5.38 -29.41
CA ASP A 364 -14.44 -4.78 -30.31
C ASP A 364 -14.60 -3.27 -30.06
N HIS A 365 -13.77 -2.67 -29.19
CA HIS A 365 -13.86 -1.25 -28.86
C HIS A 365 -13.36 -0.40 -30.03
N PRO A 366 -14.08 0.65 -30.46
CA PRO A 366 -13.72 1.41 -31.66
C PRO A 366 -12.46 2.26 -31.51
N ALA A 367 -12.11 2.64 -30.27
CA ALA A 367 -10.95 3.47 -29.95
C ALA A 367 -10.48 3.23 -28.49
N PRO A 368 -9.91 2.05 -28.16
CA PRO A 368 -9.41 1.76 -26.82
C PRO A 368 -8.38 2.79 -26.33
N GLU A 369 -7.54 3.33 -27.22
CA GLU A 369 -6.56 4.38 -26.97
C GLU A 369 -7.16 5.73 -26.56
N ALA A 370 -8.46 5.95 -26.77
CA ALA A 370 -9.16 7.16 -26.34
C ALA A 370 -9.76 7.05 -24.92
N CYS A 371 -9.59 5.92 -24.25
CA CYS A 371 -10.07 5.67 -22.88
C CYS A 371 -9.00 6.01 -21.84
N GLU A 372 -9.45 6.21 -20.60
CA GLU A 372 -8.57 6.33 -19.42
C GLU A 372 -8.68 5.07 -18.56
N TYR A 373 -7.53 4.53 -18.16
CA TYR A 373 -7.45 3.27 -17.45
C TYR A 373 -6.97 3.49 -16.01
N TYR A 374 -7.73 2.98 -15.05
CA TYR A 374 -7.43 3.11 -13.62
C TYR A 374 -7.21 1.70 -13.05
N LEU A 375 -5.96 1.40 -12.71
CA LEU A 375 -5.51 0.06 -12.34
C LEU A 375 -5.13 -0.01 -10.87
N CYS A 376 -5.54 -1.07 -10.18
CA CYS A 376 -5.02 -1.36 -8.85
C CYS A 376 -5.16 -2.85 -8.52
N GLY A 377 -4.09 -3.50 -8.08
CA GLY A 377 -4.12 -4.92 -7.71
C GLY A 377 -2.75 -5.60 -7.69
N PRO A 378 -2.71 -6.95 -7.75
CA PRO A 378 -1.46 -7.70 -7.65
C PRO A 378 -0.47 -7.39 -8.79
N PRO A 379 0.85 -7.41 -8.54
CA PRO A 379 1.86 -7.06 -9.56
C PRO A 379 1.73 -7.83 -10.88
N LEU A 380 1.45 -9.13 -10.81
CA LEU A 380 1.25 -9.96 -12.01
C LEU A 380 0.02 -9.55 -12.82
N MET A 381 -1.05 -9.14 -12.14
CA MET A 381 -2.25 -8.63 -12.81
C MET A 381 -1.94 -7.33 -13.52
N ILE A 382 -1.30 -6.38 -12.81
CA ILE A 382 -0.92 -5.08 -13.34
C ILE A 382 -0.01 -5.23 -14.57
N GLN A 383 1.01 -6.09 -14.50
CA GLN A 383 1.89 -6.37 -15.64
C GLN A 383 1.14 -6.93 -16.86
N ALA A 384 0.23 -7.88 -16.63
CA ALA A 384 -0.58 -8.47 -17.72
C ALA A 384 -1.52 -7.44 -18.35
N VAL A 385 -2.14 -6.56 -17.55
CA VAL A 385 -2.97 -5.47 -18.05
C VAL A 385 -2.13 -4.47 -18.85
N TYR A 386 -0.94 -4.07 -18.38
CA TYR A 386 -0.04 -3.19 -19.16
C TYR A 386 0.31 -3.78 -20.53
N ALA A 387 0.66 -5.07 -20.58
CA ALA A 387 0.98 -5.73 -21.84
C ALA A 387 -0.24 -5.73 -22.79
N MET A 388 -1.42 -6.11 -22.27
CA MET A 388 -2.66 -6.14 -23.04
C MET A 388 -3.07 -4.75 -23.56
N LEU A 389 -2.95 -3.70 -22.75
CA LEU A 389 -3.25 -2.32 -23.16
C LEU A 389 -2.25 -1.79 -24.19
N ALA A 390 -0.97 -2.14 -24.06
CA ALA A 390 0.04 -1.80 -25.06
C ALA A 390 -0.25 -2.48 -26.41
N ASP A 391 -0.69 -3.73 -26.41
CA ASP A 391 -1.13 -4.44 -27.62
C ASP A 391 -2.40 -3.81 -28.23
N CYS A 392 -3.22 -3.14 -27.42
CA CYS A 392 -4.37 -2.35 -27.88
C CYS A 392 -3.98 -0.93 -28.35
N GLY A 393 -2.70 -0.54 -28.29
CA GLY A 393 -2.23 0.78 -28.71
C GLY A 393 -2.47 1.91 -27.71
N VAL A 394 -2.76 1.59 -26.44
CA VAL A 394 -2.98 2.59 -25.39
C VAL A 394 -1.65 3.17 -24.91
N ASP A 395 -1.56 4.50 -24.87
CA ASP A 395 -0.38 5.19 -24.39
C ASP A 395 -0.21 5.10 -22.87
N ARG A 396 1.05 5.08 -22.41
CA ARG A 396 1.37 4.91 -20.98
C ARG A 396 0.80 6.02 -20.10
N GLU A 397 0.60 7.20 -20.67
CA GLU A 397 0.08 8.41 -20.01
C GLU A 397 -1.41 8.30 -19.66
N ASP A 398 -2.16 7.48 -20.41
CA ASP A 398 -3.59 7.22 -20.19
C ASP A 398 -3.84 6.05 -19.22
N ILE A 399 -2.76 5.46 -18.68
CA ILE A 399 -2.82 4.36 -17.72
C ILE A 399 -2.35 4.84 -16.34
N HIS A 400 -3.32 5.00 -15.45
CA HIS A 400 -3.11 5.40 -14.07
C HIS A 400 -3.10 4.16 -13.17
N ASN A 401 -2.10 4.04 -12.30
CA ASN A 401 -1.93 2.86 -11.45
C ASN A 401 -1.45 3.26 -10.05
N ASP A 402 -2.08 2.67 -9.03
CA ASP A 402 -1.62 2.69 -7.64
C ASP A 402 -0.83 1.40 -7.36
N ASP A 403 0.50 1.51 -7.35
CA ASP A 403 1.41 0.38 -7.09
C ASP A 403 1.73 0.28 -5.60
N PHE A 404 1.24 -0.79 -4.96
CA PHE A 404 1.49 -1.08 -3.55
C PHE A 404 2.96 -1.44 -3.23
N GLY A 405 3.81 -1.63 -4.26
CA GLY A 405 5.26 -1.81 -4.09
C GLY A 405 5.67 -3.15 -3.47
N ILE A 406 4.83 -4.19 -3.66
CA ILE A 406 4.97 -5.55 -3.13
C ILE A 406 5.57 -6.49 -4.18
#